data_AF-A0A9P7S5G4-F1
#
_entry.id   AF-A0A9P7S5G4-F1
#
_cell.length_a   1.000
_cell.length_b   1.000
_cell.length_c   1.000
_cell.angle_alpha   90.00
_cell.angle_beta   90.00
_cell.angle_gamma   90.00
#
_symmetry.space_group_name_H-M   'P 1'
#
loop_
_entity.id
_entity.type
_entity.pdbx_description
1 polymer ?
#
loop_
_entity_poly.entity_id
_entity_poly.type
_entity_poly.pdbx_seq_one_letter_code
_entity_poly.pdbx_strand_id
1 'polypeptide(L)'
;MGSGSLTAMAVFENGWKVNLSREDALRLVKDAIAAGIFNDPGSGSNIDACIITANHTEMLRNVEMTNERAKKEKSYGFRRGTTE
;
A
#
# COMPACT_ATOMS: atom_id res chain seq x y z
N MET A 1 -10.45 2.32 -10.70
CA MET A 1 -10.40 1.33 -9.60
C MET A 1 -9.81 0.02 -10.13
N GLY A 2 -9.34 -0.86 -9.25
CA GLY A 2 -8.64 -2.11 -9.59
C GLY A 2 -9.23 -3.34 -8.90
N SER A 3 -8.51 -4.46 -8.93
CA SER A 3 -8.98 -5.77 -8.43
C SER A 3 -9.29 -5.80 -6.93
N GLY A 4 -8.54 -5.08 -6.09
CA GLY A 4 -8.76 -4.98 -4.64
C GLY A 4 -9.85 -4.00 -4.21
N SER A 5 -10.67 -3.48 -5.13
CA SER A 5 -11.62 -2.42 -4.81
C SER A 5 -12.73 -2.86 -3.86
N LEU A 6 -13.20 -4.10 -3.96
CA LEU A 6 -14.25 -4.62 -3.07
C LEU A 6 -13.76 -4.76 -1.64
N THR A 7 -12.51 -5.19 -1.46
CA THR A 7 -11.90 -5.29 -0.14
C THR A 7 -11.68 -3.92 0.49
N ALA A 8 -11.20 -2.95 -0.29
CA ALA A 8 -11.09 -1.56 0.16
C ALA A 8 -12.45 -0.97 0.52
N MET A 9 -13.49 -1.24 -0.28
CA MET A 9 -14.83 -0.74 -0.04
C MET A 9 -15.42 -1.28 1.27
N ALA A 10 -15.20 -2.55 1.60
CA ALA A 10 -15.65 -3.11 2.87
C ALA A 10 -15.10 -2.35 4.09
N VAL A 11 -13.85 -1.87 4.01
CA VAL A 11 -13.25 -1.04 5.07
C VAL A 11 -13.88 0.35 5.11
N PHE A 12 -14.13 0.97 3.95
CA PHE A 12 -14.80 2.27 3.89
C PHE A 12 -16.23 2.23 4.41
N GLU A 13 -17.03 1.22 4.04
CA GLU A 13 -18.41 1.06 4.52
C GLU A 13 -18.47 0.90 6.05
N ASN A 14 -17.46 0.28 6.67
CA ASN A 14 -17.40 0.09 8.11
C ASN A 14 -16.85 1.32 8.86
N GLY A 15 -15.88 2.03 8.28
CA GLY A 15 -15.10 3.04 9.00
C GLY A 15 -15.40 4.50 8.63
N TRP A 16 -15.98 4.77 7.47
CA TRP A 16 -16.16 6.13 6.98
C TRP A 16 -17.20 6.90 7.79
N LYS A 17 -16.90 8.17 8.06
CA LYS A 17 -17.82 9.12 8.71
C LYS A 17 -17.66 10.49 8.05
N VAL A 18 -18.69 11.31 8.15
CA VAL A 18 -18.60 12.72 7.73
C VAL A 18 -17.61 13.47 8.62
N ASN A 19 -16.86 14.40 8.05
CA ASN A 19 -15.92 15.27 8.76
C ASN A 19 -14.82 14.54 9.55
N LEU A 20 -14.24 13.46 8.99
CA LEU A 20 -13.05 12.84 9.56
C LEU A 20 -11.90 13.86 9.69
N SER A 21 -11.13 13.72 10.77
CA SER A 21 -9.85 14.42 10.89
C SER A 21 -8.91 13.96 9.78
N ARG A 22 -7.89 14.77 9.48
CA ARG A 22 -6.86 14.43 8.49
C ARG A 22 -6.20 13.09 8.82
N GLU A 23 -5.89 12.87 10.09
CA GLU A 23 -5.21 11.68 10.60
C GLU A 23 -6.13 10.45 10.53
N ASP A 24 -7.41 10.60 10.89
CA ASP A 24 -8.38 9.51 10.80
C ASP A 24 -8.69 9.13 9.35
N ALA A 25 -8.81 10.12 8.46
CA ALA A 25 -8.99 9.87 7.03
C ALA A 25 -7.79 9.14 6.44
N LEU A 26 -6.56 9.55 6.77
CA LEU A 26 -5.35 8.87 6.33
C LEU A 26 -5.31 7.44 6.85
N ARG A 27 -5.59 7.22 8.13
CA ARG A 27 -5.64 5.88 8.74
C ARG A 27 -6.66 4.99 8.04
N LEU A 28 -7.87 5.48 7.82
CA LEU A 28 -8.93 4.72 7.13
C LEU A 28 -8.51 4.31 5.72
N VAL A 29 -7.87 5.23 4.96
CA VAL A 29 -7.36 4.93 3.63
C VAL A 29 -6.24 3.89 3.68
N LYS A 30 -5.31 4.01 4.64
CA LYS A 30 -4.25 3.00 4.83
C LYS A 30 -4.84 1.62 5.11
N ASP A 31 -5.83 1.53 6.00
CA ASP A 31 -6.51 0.27 6.33
C ASP A 31 -7.21 -0.33 5.10
N ALA A 32 -7.86 0.51 4.28
CA ALA A 32 -8.53 0.08 3.06
C ALA A 32 -7.55 -0.46 2.00
N ILE A 33 -6.40 0.21 1.81
CA ILE A 33 -5.37 -0.26 0.88
C ILE A 33 -4.68 -1.51 1.43
N ALA A 34 -4.41 -1.59 2.73
CA ALA A 34 -3.88 -2.79 3.38
C ALA A 34 -4.83 -3.98 3.18
N ALA A 35 -6.14 -3.78 3.32
CA ALA A 35 -7.13 -4.83 3.04
C ALA A 35 -7.07 -5.30 1.58
N GLY A 36 -6.89 -4.38 0.62
CA GLY A 36 -6.62 -4.73 -0.78
C GLY A 36 -5.36 -5.58 -0.92
N ILE A 37 -4.23 -5.11 -0.40
CA ILE A 37 -2.92 -5.78 -0.45
C ILE A 37 -2.97 -7.22 0.08
N PHE A 38 -3.65 -7.45 1.21
CA PHE A 38 -3.64 -8.76 1.87
C PHE A 38 -4.70 -9.75 1.38
N ASN A 39 -5.76 -9.28 0.70
CA ASN A 39 -6.88 -10.13 0.31
C ASN A 39 -7.12 -10.21 -1.21
N ASP A 40 -6.48 -9.36 -2.01
CA ASP A 40 -6.50 -9.42 -3.47
C ASP A 40 -5.11 -9.80 -4.02
N PRO A 41 -4.94 -10.96 -4.68
CA PRO A 41 -3.66 -11.39 -5.24
C PRO A 41 -3.07 -10.44 -6.29
N GLY A 42 -3.91 -9.61 -6.94
CA GLY A 42 -3.47 -8.59 -7.89
C GLY A 42 -2.92 -7.32 -7.23
N SER A 43 -3.08 -7.19 -5.92
CA SER A 43 -2.66 -6.05 -5.11
C SER A 43 -1.42 -6.42 -4.28
N GLY A 44 -0.55 -5.44 -4.00
CA GLY A 44 0.69 -5.71 -3.25
C GLY A 44 1.59 -4.49 -3.11
N SER A 45 2.82 -4.73 -2.67
CA SER A 45 3.87 -3.71 -2.43
C SER A 45 3.57 -2.79 -1.24
N ASN A 46 3.73 -1.47 -1.40
CA ASN A 46 3.65 -0.48 -0.33
C ASN A 46 2.40 0.39 -0.46
N ILE A 47 2.07 1.11 0.61
CA ILE A 47 0.97 2.07 0.66
C ILE A 47 1.52 3.48 0.39
N ASP A 48 1.02 4.10 -0.67
CA ASP A 48 1.21 5.51 -0.99
C ASP A 48 -0.09 6.28 -0.75
N ALA A 49 0.01 7.53 -0.30
CA ALA A 49 -1.13 8.41 -0.10
C ALA A 49 -0.85 9.81 -0.65
N CYS A 50 -1.92 10.52 -1.02
CA CYS A 50 -1.86 11.93 -1.37
C CYS A 50 -2.91 12.67 -0.57
N ILE A 51 -2.50 13.68 0.19
CA ILE A 51 -3.39 14.52 0.98
C ILE A 51 -3.52 15.86 0.26
N ILE A 52 -4.73 16.20 -0.14
CA ILE A 52 -5.05 17.45 -0.85
C ILE A 52 -5.92 18.29 0.08
N THR A 53 -5.45 19.48 0.41
CA THR A 53 -6.18 20.53 1.14
C THR A 53 -6.38 21.73 0.22
N ALA A 54 -7.24 22.68 0.61
CA ALA A 54 -7.48 23.88 -0.19
C ALA A 54 -6.19 24.69 -0.50
N ASN A 55 -5.20 24.64 0.39
CA ASN A 55 -3.99 25.46 0.31
C ASN A 55 -2.73 24.66 -0.06
N HIS A 56 -2.76 23.32 0.04
CA HIS A 56 -1.56 22.51 -0.06
C HIS A 56 -1.86 21.08 -0.52
N THR A 57 -0.91 20.48 -1.24
CA THR A 57 -0.92 19.07 -1.64
C THR A 57 0.34 18.41 -1.14
N GLU A 58 0.18 17.27 -0.47
CA GLU A 58 1.25 16.50 0.11
C GLU A 58 1.24 15.07 -0.42
N MET A 59 2.31 14.70 -1.11
CA MET A 59 2.52 13.35 -1.62
C MET A 59 3.32 12.53 -0.61
N LEU A 60 2.70 11.50 -0.06
CA LEU A 60 3.29 10.59 0.90
C LEU A 60 3.59 9.26 0.19
N ARG A 61 4.87 9.03 -0.14
CA ARG A 61 5.33 7.76 -0.73
C ARG A 61 5.88 6.84 0.36
N ASN A 62 5.59 5.55 0.25
CA ASN A 62 5.94 4.51 1.23
C ASN A 62 5.49 4.89 2.65
N VAL A 63 4.26 5.38 2.79
CA VAL A 63 3.66 5.72 4.08
C VAL A 63 3.66 4.51 4.99
N GLU A 64 3.45 3.34 4.41
CA GLU A 64 3.57 2.06 5.09
C GLU A 64 4.13 1.00 4.13
N MET A 65 5.14 0.27 4.60
CA MET A 65 5.75 -0.85 3.89
C MET A 65 5.26 -2.14 4.55
N THR A 66 4.05 -2.58 4.20
CA THR A 66 3.41 -3.75 4.81
C THR A 66 4.13 -5.06 4.50
N ASN A 67 4.83 -5.12 3.35
CA ASN A 67 5.56 -6.30 2.90
C ASN A 67 7.04 -5.99 2.72
N GLU A 68 7.86 -6.35 3.71
CA GLU A 68 9.30 -6.25 3.59
C GLU A 68 9.87 -7.40 2.74
N ARG A 69 10.81 -7.06 1.85
CA ARG A 69 11.50 -8.07 1.05
C ARG A 69 12.43 -8.89 1.94
N ALA A 70 12.17 -10.19 2.02
CA ALA A 70 13.06 -11.12 2.71
C ALA A 70 14.47 -11.12 2.09
N LYS A 71 15.49 -11.22 2.96
CA LYS A 71 16.87 -11.41 2.53
C LYS A 71 17.04 -12.81 1.98
N LYS A 72 17.72 -12.94 0.83
CA LYS A 72 18.09 -14.25 0.28
C LYS A 72 19.06 -14.93 1.22
N GLU A 73 18.79 -16.19 1.58
CA GLU A 73 19.69 -16.98 2.44
C GLU A 73 21.00 -17.36 1.74
N LYS A 74 20.96 -17.49 0.41
CA LYS A 74 22.11 -17.90 -0.40
C LYS A 74 22.39 -16.89 -1.51
N SER A 75 23.67 -16.79 -1.86
CA SER A 75 24.10 -16.10 -3.08
C SER A 75 24.09 -17.08 -4.25
N TYR A 76 23.46 -16.68 -5.35
CA TYR A 76 23.40 -17.43 -6.60
C TYR A 76 24.20 -16.74 -7.70
N GLY A 77 25.24 -15.97 -7.33
CA GLY A 77 26.14 -15.34 -8.28
C GLY A 77 27.03 -16.40 -8.95
N PHE A 78 27.03 -16.41 -10.29
CA PHE A 78 27.90 -17.27 -11.07
C PHE A 78 29.27 -16.61 -11.29
N ARG A 79 30.31 -17.42 -11.46
CA ARG A 79 31.65 -16.91 -11.80
C ARG A 79 31.62 -16.33 -13.23
N ARG A 80 32.53 -15.41 -13.52
CA ARG A 80 32.71 -14.89 -14.88
C ARG A 80 33.06 -16.04 -15.83
N GLY A 81 32.39 -16.12 -16.97
CA GLY A 81 32.59 -17.18 -17.98
C GLY A 81 31.71 -18.43 -17.81
N THR A 82 30.68 -18.39 -16.94
CA THR A 82 29.71 -19.51 -16.81
C THR A 82 28.76 -19.64 -18.02
N THR A 83 28.57 -18.58 -18.81
CA THR A 83 27.82 -18.61 -20.08
C THR A 83 28.78 -18.34 -21.23
N GLU A 84 28.69 -19.13 -22.30
CA GLU A 84 29.47 -18.97 -23.56
C GLU A 84 29.05 -17.74 -24.36
#